data_AF-A0A0A9W8L4-F1
#
_entry.id   AF-A0A0A9W8L4-F1
#
_cell.length_a   1.000
_cell.length_b   1.000
_cell.length_c   1.000
_cell.angle_alpha   90.00
_cell.angle_beta   90.00
_cell.angle_gamma   90.00
#
_symmetry.space_group_name_H-M   'P 1'
#
loop_
_entity.id
_entity.type
_entity.pdbx_description
1 polymer ?
#
loop_
_entity_poly.entity_id
_entity_poly.type
_entity_poly.pdbx_seq_one_letter_code
_entity_poly.pdbx_strand_id
1 'polypeptide(L)'
;GIFAIPHAYREAGWLVSAVGTVLLGTICTYAVHMLLQSESTLKRKRKDAQNLTYHRLAQMAVEEGPMKLRWMAPYIPSISRVVFVIGQLGSSCIYVVFTSDQIKSVSFSNYYTSKNSQYNTHSINYVRVSIFLFKWKGGQTG
;
A
#
# COMPACT_ATOMS: atom_id res chain seq x y z
N GLY A 1 4.87 -4.62 3.93
CA GLY A 1 3.86 -4.65 5.02
C GLY A 1 4.50 -4.26 6.33
N ILE A 2 3.76 -3.65 7.25
CA ILE A 2 4.30 -3.06 8.49
C ILE A 2 5.13 -4.04 9.35
N PHE A 3 4.82 -5.34 9.26
CA PHE A 3 5.53 -6.40 9.95
C PHE A 3 6.96 -6.68 9.45
N ALA A 4 7.28 -6.38 8.19
CA ALA A 4 8.61 -6.64 7.60
C ALA A 4 9.54 -5.42 7.63
N ILE A 5 8.99 -4.23 7.90
CA ILE A 5 9.73 -2.97 7.98
C ILE A 5 10.90 -3.06 8.98
N PRO A 6 10.75 -3.55 10.23
CA PRO A 6 11.88 -3.56 11.18
C PRO A 6 13.00 -4.53 10.78
N HIS A 7 12.66 -5.65 10.13
CA HIS A 7 13.64 -6.62 9.66
C HIS A 7 14.46 -6.06 8.49
N ALA A 8 13.78 -5.41 7.53
CA ALA A 8 14.43 -4.73 6.41
C ALA A 8 15.40 -3.62 6.86
N TYR A 9 15.05 -2.87 7.91
CA TYR A 9 15.92 -1.82 8.45
C TYR A 9 17.18 -2.36 9.12
N ARG A 10 17.12 -3.56 9.70
CA ARG A 10 18.27 -4.18 10.37
C ARG A 10 19.30 -4.71 9.36
N GLU A 11 18.85 -5.23 8.23
CA GLU A 11 19.72 -5.84 7.21
C GLU A 11 20.25 -4.84 6.20
N ALA A 12 19.45 -3.85 5.81
CA ALA A 12 19.91 -2.78 4.93
C ALA A 12 20.80 -1.75 5.66
N GLY A 13 20.73 -1.69 7.00
CA GLY A 13 21.39 -0.68 7.82
C GLY A 13 20.44 0.49 8.14
N TRP A 14 20.38 0.85 9.42
CA TRP A 14 19.42 1.82 9.94
C TRP A 14 19.55 3.21 9.29
N LEU A 15 20.79 3.65 9.03
CA LEU A 15 21.07 4.97 8.46
C LEU A 15 20.67 5.06 6.99
N VAL A 16 21.03 4.09 6.15
CA VAL A 16 20.70 4.11 4.72
C VAL A 16 19.20 3.93 4.47
N SER A 17 18.51 3.11 5.28
CA SER A 17 17.06 2.94 5.19
C SER A 17 16.30 4.19 5.64
N ALA A 18 16.79 4.87 6.69
CA ALA A 18 16.23 6.13 7.15
C ALA A 18 16.36 7.25 6.10
N VAL A 19 17.56 7.42 5.53
CA VAL A 19 17.79 8.39 4.44
C VAL A 19 16.97 8.02 3.20
N GLY A 20 16.95 6.74 2.81
CA GLY A 20 16.17 6.24 1.68
C GLY A 20 14.67 6.46 1.84
N THR A 21 14.12 6.32 3.04
CA THR A 21 12.70 6.55 3.32
C THR A 21 12.32 8.03 3.22
N VAL A 22 13.19 8.92 3.71
CA VAL A 22 12.96 10.38 3.56
C VAL A 22 13.02 10.78 2.09
N LEU A 23 13.98 10.26 1.32
CA LEU A 23 14.09 10.55 -0.11
C LEU A 23 12.92 9.97 -0.91
N LEU A 24 12.56 8.70 -0.71
CA LEU A 24 11.43 8.08 -1.40
C LEU A 24 10.09 8.73 -1.01
N GLY A 25 9.93 9.09 0.27
CA GLY A 25 8.76 9.81 0.77
C GLY A 25 8.61 11.18 0.09
N THR A 26 9.68 11.98 0.07
CA THR A 26 9.66 13.30 -0.58
C THR A 26 9.38 13.20 -2.08
N ILE A 27 10.01 12.25 -2.79
CA ILE A 27 9.75 12.01 -4.22
C ILE A 27 8.31 11.57 -4.47
N CYS A 28 7.78 10.63 -3.68
CA CYS A 28 6.42 10.13 -3.82
C CYS A 28 5.38 11.22 -3.52
N THR A 29 5.58 11.99 -2.45
CA THR A 29 4.73 13.13 -2.11
C THR A 29 4.77 14.20 -3.19
N TYR A 30 5.96 14.53 -3.72
CA TYR A 30 6.09 15.48 -4.81
C TYR A 30 5.35 15.02 -6.07
N ALA A 31 5.46 13.73 -6.41
CA ALA A 31 4.73 13.15 -7.53
C ALA A 31 3.22 13.33 -7.35
N VAL A 32 2.67 12.88 -6.22
CA VAL A 32 1.23 13.01 -5.92
C VAL A 32 0.80 14.48 -5.88
N HIS A 33 1.63 15.36 -5.32
CA HIS A 33 1.34 16.79 -5.26
C HIS A 33 1.23 17.42 -6.65
N MET A 34 2.17 17.13 -7.56
CA MET A 34 2.13 17.60 -8.95
C MET A 34 0.91 17.07 -9.70
N LEU A 35 0.53 15.81 -9.45
CA LEU A 35 -0.66 15.19 -10.02
C LEU A 35 -1.92 15.92 -9.55
N LEU A 36 -2.07 16.13 -8.24
CA LEU A 36 -3.22 16.82 -7.66
C LEU A 36 -3.34 18.28 -8.12
N GLN A 37 -2.21 18.98 -8.33
CA GLN A 37 -2.23 20.32 -8.91
C GLN A 37 -2.77 20.33 -10.34
N SER A 38 -2.33 19.37 -11.15
CA SER A 38 -2.81 19.19 -12.52
C SER A 38 -4.32 18.90 -12.53
N GLU A 39 -4.78 18.06 -11.61
CA GLU A 39 -6.19 17.75 -11.41
C GLU A 39 -7.04 18.95 -11.04
N SER A 40 -6.57 19.75 -10.11
CA SER A 40 -7.30 20.94 -9.66
C SER A 40 -7.47 21.94 -10.80
N THR A 41 -6.46 22.07 -11.66
CA THR A 41 -6.50 22.94 -12.84
C THR A 41 -7.43 22.38 -13.91
N LEU A 42 -7.41 21.06 -14.14
CA LEU A 42 -8.26 20.37 -15.10
C LEU A 42 -9.74 20.42 -14.71
N LYS A 43 -10.07 20.10 -13.45
CA LYS A 43 -11.44 20.13 -12.93
C LYS A 43 -12.05 21.53 -12.99
N ARG A 44 -11.22 22.57 -12.86
CA ARG A 44 -11.64 23.97 -13.01
C ARG A 44 -11.96 24.34 -14.46
N LYS A 45 -11.28 23.73 -15.44
CA LYS A 45 -11.50 23.97 -16.88
C LYS A 45 -12.57 23.07 -17.50
N ARG A 46 -12.71 21.83 -17.01
CA ARG A 46 -13.72 20.85 -17.45
C ARG A 46 -14.46 20.28 -16.24
N LYS A 47 -15.72 20.69 -16.06
CA LYS A 47 -16.60 20.19 -14.98
C LYS A 47 -16.82 18.67 -15.03
N ASP A 48 -16.70 18.06 -16.21
CA ASP A 48 -16.90 16.62 -16.42
C ASP A 48 -15.71 15.75 -15.98
N ALA A 49 -14.58 16.35 -15.59
CA ALA A 49 -13.38 15.59 -15.19
C ALA A 49 -13.48 14.98 -13.78
N GLN A 50 -14.59 15.18 -13.07
CA GLN A 50 -14.72 14.89 -11.64
C GLN A 50 -14.83 13.39 -11.31
N ASN A 51 -15.10 12.51 -12.30
CA ASN A 51 -15.27 11.07 -12.07
C ASN A 51 -14.41 10.17 -12.98
N LEU A 52 -13.33 10.70 -13.54
CA LEU A 52 -12.46 9.95 -14.45
C LEU A 52 -11.44 9.10 -13.68
N THR A 53 -11.20 7.88 -14.17
CA THR A 53 -10.09 7.05 -13.71
C THR A 53 -8.77 7.81 -13.84
N TYR A 54 -7.90 7.71 -12.84
CA TYR A 54 -6.61 8.39 -12.76
C TYR A 54 -5.76 8.36 -14.06
N HIS A 55 -5.88 7.31 -14.88
CA HIS A 55 -5.19 7.25 -16.19
C HIS A 55 -5.79 8.10 -17.28
N ARG A 56 -7.12 8.26 -17.29
CA ARG A 56 -7.81 9.18 -18.20
C ARG A 56 -7.55 10.63 -17.80
N LEU A 57 -7.49 10.83 -16.50
CA LEU A 57 -7.08 12.05 -15.85
C LEU A 57 -5.68 12.50 -16.31
N ALA A 58 -4.70 11.58 -16.22
CA ALA A 58 -3.34 11.79 -16.71
C ALA A 58 -3.29 12.06 -18.22
N GLN A 59 -4.11 11.36 -19.02
CA GLN A 59 -4.22 11.63 -20.46
C GLN A 59 -4.69 13.07 -20.73
N MET A 60 -5.76 13.51 -20.06
CA MET A 60 -6.29 14.87 -20.22
C MET A 60 -5.29 15.93 -19.74
N ALA A 61 -4.57 15.66 -18.64
CA ALA A 61 -3.55 16.57 -18.12
C ALA A 61 -2.39 16.77 -19.12
N VAL A 62 -1.99 15.71 -19.83
CA VAL A 62 -0.95 15.79 -20.87
C VAL A 62 -1.46 16.43 -22.16
N GLU A 63 -2.74 16.24 -22.50
CA GLU A 63 -3.37 16.86 -23.67
C GLU A 63 -3.51 18.39 -23.52
N GLU A 64 -3.72 18.85 -22.29
CA GLU A 64 -3.82 20.27 -21.93
C GLU A 64 -2.45 20.94 -21.68
N GLY A 65 -1.38 20.13 -21.68
CA GLY A 65 0.01 20.57 -21.60
C GLY A 65 0.59 21.11 -22.92
N PRO A 66 1.88 21.52 -22.94
CA PRO A 66 2.51 22.15 -24.09
C PRO A 66 2.51 21.27 -25.34
N MET A 67 2.41 21.90 -26.52
CA MET A 67 2.17 21.25 -27.82
C MET A 67 3.15 20.12 -28.18
N LYS A 68 4.37 20.14 -27.62
CA LYS A 68 5.40 19.10 -27.82
C LYS A 68 5.11 17.78 -27.10
N LEU A 69 4.30 17.75 -26.04
CA LEU A 69 3.97 16.52 -25.30
C LEU A 69 2.67 15.85 -25.79
N ARG A 70 1.88 16.55 -26.61
CA ARG A 70 0.56 16.09 -27.07
C ARG A 70 0.62 14.83 -27.94
N TRP A 71 1.74 14.54 -28.59
CA TRP A 71 1.92 13.31 -29.37
C TRP A 71 1.92 12.04 -28.50
N MET A 72 2.28 12.14 -27.21
CA MET A 72 2.27 11.02 -26.28
C MET A 72 0.92 10.81 -25.58
N ALA A 73 -0.02 11.77 -25.73
CA ALA A 73 -1.32 11.74 -25.07
C ALA A 73 -2.09 10.40 -25.23
N PRO A 74 -2.17 9.76 -26.43
CA PRO A 74 -2.91 8.50 -26.55
C PRO A 74 -2.21 7.30 -25.87
N TYR A 75 -0.91 7.37 -25.60
CA TYR A 75 -0.13 6.27 -25.01
C TYR A 75 -0.11 6.30 -23.47
N ILE A 76 -0.24 7.48 -22.87
CA ILE A 76 -0.30 7.72 -21.41
C ILE A 76 -1.24 6.76 -20.66
N PRO A 77 -2.52 6.56 -21.07
CA PRO A 77 -3.45 5.76 -20.29
C PRO A 77 -3.10 4.26 -20.31
N SER A 78 -2.50 3.77 -21.39
CA SER A 78 -2.07 2.38 -21.52
C SER A 78 -0.83 2.10 -20.69
N ILE A 79 0.18 2.98 -20.79
CA ILE A 79 1.44 2.85 -20.03
C ILE A 79 1.16 2.92 -18.53
N SER A 80 0.41 3.92 -18.10
CA SER A 80 0.06 4.08 -16.68
C SER A 80 -0.68 2.83 -16.16
N ARG A 81 -1.52 2.18 -16.99
CA ARG A 81 -2.30 0.97 -16.60
C ARG A 81 -1.37 -0.15 -16.24
N VAL A 82 -0.40 -0.38 -17.11
CA VAL A 82 0.60 -1.41 -16.94
C VAL A 82 1.45 -1.13 -15.69
N VAL A 83 1.93 0.10 -15.51
CA VAL A 83 2.75 0.48 -14.33
C VAL A 83 1.98 0.27 -13.02
N PHE A 84 0.72 0.69 -12.95
CA PHE A 84 -0.09 0.54 -11.73
C PHE A 84 -0.38 -0.92 -11.39
N VAL A 85 -0.69 -1.75 -12.40
CA VAL A 85 -0.90 -3.20 -12.24
C VAL A 85 0.39 -3.89 -11.79
N ILE A 86 1.53 -3.56 -12.39
CA ILE A 86 2.84 -4.09 -11.96
C ILE A 86 3.11 -3.71 -10.50
N GLY A 87 2.82 -2.48 -10.07
CA GLY A 87 2.97 -2.06 -8.68
C GLY A 87 2.12 -2.87 -7.70
N GLN A 88 0.87 -3.17 -8.07
CA GLN A 88 -0.01 -4.02 -7.25
C GLN A 88 0.44 -5.48 -7.22
N LEU A 89 0.89 -6.02 -8.35
CA LEU A 89 1.48 -7.36 -8.43
C LEU A 89 2.76 -7.47 -7.59
N GLY A 90 3.56 -6.41 -7.55
CA GLY A 90 4.72 -6.31 -6.66
C GLY A 90 4.31 -6.39 -5.18
N SER A 91 3.31 -5.60 -4.78
CA SER A 91 2.79 -5.63 -3.41
C SER A 91 2.16 -6.99 -3.05
N SER A 92 1.43 -7.61 -3.97
CA SER A 92 0.79 -8.91 -3.71
C SER A 92 1.82 -10.04 -3.61
N CYS A 93 2.87 -10.02 -4.44
CA CYS A 93 3.98 -10.98 -4.34
C CYS A 93 4.69 -10.89 -2.99
N ILE A 94 5.07 -9.67 -2.57
CA ILE A 94 5.73 -9.44 -1.28
C ILE A 94 4.82 -9.87 -0.11
N TYR A 95 3.51 -9.64 -0.22
CA TYR A 95 2.56 -10.07 0.81
C TYR A 95 2.50 -11.60 0.96
N VAL A 96 2.48 -12.35 -0.14
CA VAL A 96 2.44 -13.82 -0.10
C VAL A 96 3.71 -14.39 0.51
N VAL A 97 4.89 -13.93 0.08
CA VAL A 97 6.19 -14.34 0.64
C VAL A 97 6.22 -14.08 2.14
N PHE A 98 5.85 -12.86 2.55
CA PHE A 98 5.81 -12.49 3.96
C PHE A 98 4.82 -13.34 4.77
N THR A 99 3.66 -13.65 4.19
CA THR A 99 2.66 -14.50 4.83
C THR A 99 3.18 -15.93 5.04
N SER A 100 3.93 -16.47 4.07
CA SER A 100 4.57 -17.79 4.20
C SER A 100 5.58 -17.86 5.34
N ASP A 101 6.41 -16.83 5.53
CA ASP A 101 7.39 -16.78 6.63
C ASP A 101 6.72 -16.73 8.00
N GLN A 102 5.66 -15.94 8.14
CA GLN A 102 4.91 -15.85 9.39
C GLN A 102 4.24 -17.19 9.74
N ILE A 103 3.72 -17.94 8.75
CA ILE A 103 3.11 -19.26 8.99
C ILE A 103 4.16 -20.26 9.47
N LYS A 104 5.35 -20.30 8.87
CA LYS A 104 6.43 -21.22 9.25
C LYS A 104 6.90 -21.00 10.70
N SER A 105 7.06 -19.73 11.09
CA SER A 105 7.44 -19.36 12.46
C SER A 105 6.39 -19.78 13.50
N VAL A 106 5.11 -19.55 13.18
CA VAL A 106 3.99 -19.96 14.03
C VAL A 106 3.87 -21.48 14.15
N SER A 107 4.03 -22.24 13.06
CA SER A 107 3.98 -23.70 13.10
C SER A 107 5.09 -24.32 13.95
N PHE A 108 6.33 -23.79 13.87
CA PHE A 108 7.42 -24.21 14.74
C PHE A 108 7.11 -23.89 16.21
N SER A 109 6.66 -22.66 16.52
CA SER A 109 6.29 -22.28 17.89
C SER A 109 5.20 -23.18 18.49
N ASN A 110 4.17 -23.57 17.72
CA ASN A 110 3.10 -24.45 18.20
C ASN A 110 3.60 -25.87 18.53
N TYR A 111 4.63 -26.37 17.82
CA TYR A 111 5.24 -27.66 18.12
C TYR A 111 5.94 -27.68 19.49
N TYR A 112 6.63 -26.61 19.87
CA TYR A 112 7.24 -26.47 21.20
C TYR A 112 6.23 -26.10 22.29
N THR A 113 5.24 -25.27 21.96
CA THR A 113 4.16 -24.88 22.88
C THR A 113 3.25 -26.06 23.22
N SER A 114 3.01 -27.03 22.34
CA SER A 114 2.17 -28.21 22.64
C SER A 114 2.66 -29.03 23.84
N LYS A 115 3.98 -29.09 24.10
CA LYS A 115 4.53 -29.71 25.32
C LYS A 115 4.41 -28.86 26.60
N ASN A 116 4.10 -27.57 26.48
CA ASN A 116 3.98 -26.61 27.60
C ASN A 116 2.54 -26.05 27.76
N SER A 117 1.63 -26.34 26.83
CA SER A 117 0.30 -25.73 26.66
C SER A 117 -0.85 -26.62 27.16
N GLN A 118 -0.63 -27.40 28.22
CA GLN A 118 -1.76 -27.90 29.02
C GLN A 118 -2.12 -26.92 30.15
N TYR A 119 -1.22 -26.00 30.52
CA TYR A 119 -1.37 -25.11 31.67
C TYR A 119 -1.81 -23.67 31.34
N ASN A 120 -1.49 -23.15 30.15
CA ASN A 120 -1.70 -21.73 29.79
C ASN A 120 -2.95 -21.47 28.91
N THR A 121 -3.62 -22.53 28.46
CA THR A 121 -4.73 -22.48 27.47
C THR A 121 -6.03 -21.87 28.02
N HIS A 122 -6.25 -21.90 29.34
CA HIS A 122 -7.48 -21.36 29.93
C HIS A 122 -7.48 -19.83 30.05
N SER A 123 -6.33 -19.17 30.27
CA SER A 123 -6.29 -17.71 30.49
C SER A 123 -6.29 -16.89 29.19
N ILE A 124 -5.69 -17.43 28.12
CA ILE A 124 -5.51 -16.73 26.83
C ILE A 124 -6.79 -16.68 25.97
N ASN A 125 -7.70 -17.64 26.13
CA ASN A 125 -8.95 -17.68 25.34
C ASN A 125 -9.94 -16.58 25.75
N TYR A 126 -9.97 -16.16 27.02
CA TYR A 126 -10.83 -15.05 27.47
C TYR A 126 -10.43 -13.70 26.84
N VAL A 127 -9.13 -13.40 26.73
CA VAL A 127 -8.64 -12.13 26.16
C VAL A 127 -8.92 -12.03 24.66
N ARG A 128 -8.85 -13.14 23.93
CA ARG A 128 -9.12 -13.19 22.48
C ARG A 128 -10.61 -13.01 22.15
N VAL A 129 -11.50 -13.58 22.95
CA VAL A 129 -12.95 -13.42 22.78
C VAL A 129 -13.38 -11.97 23.05
N SER A 130 -12.83 -11.31 24.08
CA SER A 130 -13.15 -9.91 24.39
C SER A 130 -12.73 -8.93 23.28
N ILE A 131 -11.58 -9.13 22.64
CA ILE A 131 -11.11 -8.28 21.52
C ILE A 131 -11.96 -8.50 20.26
N PHE A 132 -12.39 -9.75 20.00
CA PHE A 132 -13.24 -10.05 18.85
C PHE A 132 -14.65 -9.46 19.02
N LEU A 133 -15.23 -9.52 20.23
CA LEU A 133 -16.52 -8.87 20.55
C LEU A 133 -16.44 -7.34 20.48
N PHE A 134 -15.33 -6.73 20.90
CA PHE A 134 -15.15 -5.27 20.82
C PHE A 134 -15.01 -4.80 19.36
N LYS A 135 -14.32 -5.57 18.50
CA LYS A 135 -14.24 -5.27 17.07
C LYS A 135 -15.55 -5.50 16.31
N TRP A 136 -16.36 -6.49 16.70
CA TRP A 136 -17.66 -6.74 16.08
C TRP A 136 -18.67 -5.61 16.35
N LYS A 137 -18.65 -5.03 17.55
CA LYS A 137 -19.61 -3.96 17.93
C LYS A 137 -19.30 -2.58 17.33
N GLY A 138 -18.08 -2.34 16.84
CA GLY A 138 -17.68 -1.08 16.20
C GLY A 138 -17.99 -0.97 14.70
N GLY A 139 -18.54 -2.02 14.07
CA GLY A 139 -18.81 -2.09 12.62
C GLY A 139 -20.28 -1.95 12.22
N GLN A 140 -21.19 -1.64 13.15
CA GLN A 140 -22.65 -1.61 12.93
C GLN A 140 -23.33 -0.34 13.48
N THR A 141 -22.64 0.80 13.47
CA THR A 141 -23.28 2.12 13.58
C THR A 141 -22.70 3.02 12.49
N GLY A 142 -23.16 2.77 11.27
CA GLY A 142 -23.46 3.81 10.29
C GLY A 142 -24.97 4.04 10.32
#